data_AF-A0A101JWU2-F1
#
_entry.id   AF-A0A101JWU2-F1
#
_cell.length_a   1.000
_cell.length_b   1.000
_cell.length_c   1.000
_cell.angle_alpha   90.00
_cell.angle_beta   90.00
_cell.angle_gamma   90.00
#
_symmetry.space_group_name_H-M   'P 1'
#
loop_
_entity.id
_entity.type
_entity.pdbx_description
1 polymer ?
#
loop_
_entity_poly.entity_id
_entity_poly.type
_entity_poly.pdbx_seq_one_letter_code
_entity_poly.pdbx_strand_id
1 'polypeptide(L)'
;MMMKTGLAAALIFAPGLASATEVELASKIDRVTVYPDGAVVTRLGKASLLQGVSQIVLRGLPAGVDPASIRVEAEGDGPFAIGAVDVRQVPGDARPVIDAALEGKIRALQGEKAKLSGEVSAVEAKRATIENFGKTGPDKLGPDGKALPVTDWPAIFDAIGTALVKVQGELLTLRNRMSDLDAEIAALEKARPHGARAGQPKREVAIAVEAKAPVAADIAVSYRVSGASWLPVYEARLTTGSANSGAEIAFTRRAELRQRTGEDWSEVAVELSTTRSAQGTRAPELNPLRIAFYEPPVVYEERARALRQEAERAARPPALAIAPAPAAPEAAADTLKKQQAEVQTAGISAGTYQASFRVPGRVSIPPDGSTKAVVLTQGKLKPELSARATPELEEKAYLEASFSHEDEVPLLPGEVYLHRDGAYIGKGRLGQIAPGDKVELGFGADDRIKVTRVPVRRRENDSGWLGATRTDQREFKTVVKSLHAQTVKLIVTERVPFSENSAITVELLSQSTPPTEKQVGDKRGVSAWSFELAPGAQKEIRLAYRVKYPGDREVIFDQTRR
;
A
#
# COMPACT_ATOMS: atom_id res chain seq x y z
N MET A 1 0.83 -72.07 71.33
CA MET A 1 1.63 -71.70 70.15
C MET A 1 0.66 -71.57 68.98
N MET A 2 0.17 -70.36 68.69
CA MET A 2 -0.87 -70.08 67.69
C MET A 2 -0.21 -69.75 66.35
N MET A 3 -0.54 -70.49 65.29
CA MET A 3 -0.26 -70.12 63.91
C MET A 3 -1.39 -69.24 63.39
N LYS A 4 -1.06 -68.00 62.99
CA LYS A 4 -1.95 -67.10 62.25
C LYS A 4 -1.48 -67.06 60.80
N THR A 5 -2.33 -67.53 59.89
CA THR A 5 -2.21 -67.36 58.44
C THR A 5 -2.70 -65.96 58.06
N GLY A 6 -1.80 -65.11 57.55
CA GLY A 6 -2.14 -63.80 56.97
C GLY A 6 -2.22 -63.89 55.45
N LEU A 7 -3.39 -63.57 54.91
CA LEU A 7 -3.68 -63.47 53.47
C LEU A 7 -3.12 -62.14 52.94
N ALA A 8 -2.18 -62.18 51.99
CA ALA A 8 -1.64 -60.99 51.34
C ALA A 8 -2.54 -60.57 50.17
N ALA A 9 -3.13 -59.37 50.26
CA ALA A 9 -3.87 -58.75 49.17
C ALA A 9 -2.88 -58.08 48.19
N ALA A 10 -2.83 -58.57 46.96
CA ALA A 10 -2.08 -57.96 45.87
C ALA A 10 -2.88 -56.78 45.29
N LEU A 11 -2.42 -55.54 45.52
CA LEU A 11 -2.88 -54.36 44.81
C LEU A 11 -2.36 -54.41 43.37
N ILE A 12 -3.27 -54.57 42.41
CA ILE A 12 -3.00 -54.39 40.98
C ILE A 12 -2.92 -52.88 40.72
N PHE A 13 -1.70 -52.36 40.57
CA PHE A 13 -1.49 -51.02 40.01
C PHE A 13 -1.77 -51.07 38.50
N ALA A 14 -2.89 -50.48 38.09
CA ALA A 14 -3.12 -50.18 36.68
C ALA A 14 -2.15 -49.07 36.24
N PRO A 15 -1.43 -49.20 35.11
CA PRO A 15 -0.63 -48.12 34.56
C PRO A 15 -1.58 -47.03 34.06
N GLY A 16 -1.68 -45.93 34.81
CA GLY A 16 -2.32 -44.72 34.31
C GLY A 16 -1.53 -44.21 33.10
N LEU A 17 -2.22 -44.01 31.98
CA LEU A 17 -1.73 -43.21 30.86
C LEU A 17 -1.39 -41.82 31.42
N ALA A 18 -0.12 -41.58 31.71
CA ALA A 18 0.37 -40.27 32.11
C ALA A 18 0.28 -39.35 30.89
N SER A 19 -0.88 -38.71 30.70
CA SER A 19 -0.95 -37.51 29.87
C SER A 19 -0.02 -36.49 30.50
N ALA A 20 1.01 -36.07 29.77
CA ALA A 20 1.86 -34.96 30.18
C ALA A 20 0.98 -33.76 30.54
N THR A 21 1.23 -33.15 31.70
CA THR A 21 0.44 -32.01 32.16
C THR A 21 0.63 -30.85 31.19
N GLU A 22 -0.45 -30.38 30.59
CA GLU A 22 -0.42 -29.23 29.68
C GLU A 22 -0.50 -27.94 30.49
N VAL A 23 0.46 -27.04 30.28
CA VAL A 23 0.54 -25.72 30.91
C VAL A 23 0.45 -24.66 29.82
N GLU A 24 -0.62 -23.86 29.82
CA GLU A 24 -0.73 -22.76 28.85
C GLU A 24 0.26 -21.64 29.20
N LEU A 25 1.01 -21.17 28.20
CA LEU A 25 1.95 -20.07 28.35
C LEU A 25 1.27 -18.73 28.09
N ALA A 26 0.78 -18.10 29.16
CA ALA A 26 0.41 -16.69 29.12
C ALA A 26 1.65 -15.84 28.80
N SER A 27 1.64 -15.16 27.65
CA SER A 27 2.79 -14.39 27.16
C SER A 27 2.40 -13.03 26.59
N LYS A 28 3.33 -12.08 26.68
CA LYS A 28 3.23 -10.76 26.06
C LYS A 28 4.36 -10.58 25.06
N ILE A 29 4.08 -9.88 23.97
CA ILE A 29 5.14 -9.48 23.03
C ILE A 29 5.98 -8.42 23.74
N ASP A 30 7.30 -8.65 23.80
CA ASP A 30 8.22 -7.74 24.46
C ASP A 30 8.99 -6.89 23.44
N ARG A 31 9.49 -7.54 22.38
CA ARG A 31 10.33 -6.95 21.34
C ARG A 31 9.93 -7.42 19.96
N VAL A 32 10.01 -6.52 18.98
CA VAL A 32 9.86 -6.82 17.56
C VAL A 32 11.03 -6.26 16.77
N THR A 33 11.66 -7.09 15.95
CA THR A 33 12.64 -6.66 14.94
C THR A 33 11.95 -6.69 13.58
N VAL A 34 11.70 -5.51 13.00
CA VAL A 34 10.98 -5.36 11.73
C VAL A 34 11.98 -5.24 10.58
N TYR A 35 11.77 -6.05 9.55
CA TYR A 35 12.53 -6.11 8.32
C TYR A 35 11.68 -5.54 7.17
N PRO A 36 12.24 -5.28 5.98
CA PRO A 36 11.44 -4.85 4.82
C PRO A 36 10.40 -5.89 4.37
N ASP A 37 10.58 -7.17 4.76
CA ASP A 37 9.83 -8.32 4.27
C ASP A 37 9.13 -9.16 5.37
N GLY A 38 9.21 -8.75 6.63
CA GLY A 38 8.62 -9.49 7.75
C GLY A 38 9.05 -8.91 9.10
N ALA A 39 8.72 -9.60 10.18
CA ALA A 39 9.25 -9.28 11.50
C ALA A 39 9.68 -10.54 12.24
N VAL A 40 10.64 -10.41 13.15
CA VAL A 40 10.90 -11.37 14.22
C VAL A 40 10.26 -10.82 15.49
N VAL A 41 9.37 -11.60 16.08
CA VAL A 41 8.65 -11.26 17.30
C VAL A 41 9.24 -12.09 18.43
N THR A 42 9.60 -11.44 19.54
CA THR A 42 9.99 -12.11 20.79
C THR A 42 8.91 -11.86 21.84
N ARG A 43 8.36 -12.94 22.37
CA ARG A 43 7.39 -12.91 23.48
C ARG A 43 8.03 -13.46 24.74
N LEU A 44 7.62 -12.91 25.88
CA LEU A 44 8.01 -13.38 27.20
C LEU A 44 6.78 -13.91 27.93
N GLY A 45 6.93 -15.07 28.56
CA GLY A 45 5.94 -15.69 29.42
C GLY A 45 6.59 -16.33 30.64
N LYS A 46 5.79 -16.65 31.65
CA LYS A 46 6.24 -17.37 32.85
C LYS A 46 5.48 -18.67 32.96
N ALA A 47 6.16 -19.75 33.35
CA ALA A 47 5.56 -21.05 33.56
C ALA A 47 6.02 -21.67 34.88
N SER A 48 5.10 -22.32 35.58
CA SER A 48 5.41 -23.15 36.74
C SER A 48 5.38 -24.60 36.32
N LEU A 49 6.53 -25.26 36.38
CA LEU A 49 6.72 -26.65 35.96
C LEU A 49 6.59 -27.55 37.19
N LEU A 50 5.83 -28.63 37.04
CA LEU A 50 5.78 -29.70 38.04
C LEU A 50 6.94 -30.67 37.81
N GLN A 51 7.26 -31.48 38.82
CA GLN A 51 8.21 -32.59 38.66
C GLN A 51 7.69 -33.58 37.60
N GLY A 52 8.57 -33.97 36.67
CA GLY A 52 8.28 -34.88 35.58
C GLY A 52 8.16 -34.18 34.22
N VAL A 53 7.49 -34.85 33.28
CA VAL A 53 7.29 -34.36 31.91
C VAL A 53 6.03 -33.49 31.86
N SER A 54 6.17 -32.28 31.33
CA SER A 54 5.08 -31.34 31.09
C SER A 54 5.16 -30.80 29.65
N GLN A 55 4.06 -30.24 29.16
CA GLN A 55 4.01 -29.59 27.85
C GLN A 55 3.55 -28.15 28.02
N ILE A 56 4.41 -27.21 27.64
CA ILE A 56 4.09 -25.79 27.65
C ILE A 56 3.48 -25.41 26.31
N VAL A 57 2.28 -24.83 26.31
CA VAL A 57 1.55 -24.55 25.06
C VAL A 57 1.33 -23.05 24.88
N LEU A 58 1.92 -22.51 23.82
CA LEU A 58 1.70 -21.14 23.37
C LEU A 58 0.60 -21.15 22.30
N ARG A 59 -0.54 -20.55 22.63
CA ARG A 59 -1.73 -20.53 21.78
C ARG A 59 -1.89 -19.21 21.04
N GLY A 60 -2.73 -19.23 20.00
CA GLY A 60 -3.22 -18.01 19.36
C GLY A 60 -2.23 -17.32 18.41
N LEU A 61 -1.22 -18.03 17.92
CA LEU A 61 -0.25 -17.45 16.98
C LEU A 61 -0.85 -17.25 15.59
N PRO A 62 -0.42 -16.24 14.82
CA PRO A 62 -0.86 -16.04 13.45
C PRO A 62 -0.51 -17.22 12.53
N ALA A 63 -1.35 -17.48 11.53
CA ALA A 63 -1.01 -18.43 10.46
C ALA A 63 0.24 -18.04 9.65
N GLY A 64 0.58 -16.74 9.64
CA GLY A 64 1.73 -16.19 8.94
C GLY A 64 3.09 -16.42 9.63
N VAL A 65 3.12 -17.10 10.78
CA VAL A 65 4.36 -17.51 11.47
C VAL A 65 5.08 -18.57 10.64
N ASP A 66 6.40 -18.47 10.52
CA ASP A 66 7.23 -19.53 9.93
C ASP A 66 7.57 -20.59 11.00
N PRO A 67 7.09 -21.85 10.88
CA PRO A 67 7.39 -22.88 11.89
C PRO A 67 8.89 -23.08 12.11
N ALA A 68 9.69 -23.00 11.03
CA ALA A 68 11.12 -23.30 11.07
C ALA A 68 11.93 -22.22 11.82
N SER A 69 11.32 -21.06 12.03
CA SER A 69 11.92 -19.90 12.72
C SER A 69 11.72 -19.89 14.23
N ILE A 70 10.88 -20.77 14.78
CA ILE A 70 10.57 -20.78 16.21
C ILE A 70 11.82 -21.16 17.01
N ARG A 71 12.17 -20.31 17.97
CA ARG A 71 13.25 -20.53 18.93
C ARG A 71 12.68 -20.33 20.33
N VAL A 72 13.05 -21.22 21.23
CA VAL A 72 12.64 -21.19 22.64
C VAL A 72 13.91 -21.09 23.47
N GLU A 73 13.97 -20.05 24.29
CA GLU A 73 14.97 -19.88 25.33
C GLU A 73 14.22 -19.86 26.66
N ALA A 74 14.78 -20.47 27.69
CA ALA A 74 14.16 -20.44 29.00
C ALA A 74 15.22 -20.46 30.10
N GLU A 75 14.93 -19.73 31.17
CA GLU A 75 15.74 -19.66 32.39
C GLU A 75 14.83 -19.98 33.57
N GLY A 76 15.32 -20.69 34.57
CA GLY A 76 14.52 -21.08 35.73
C GLY A 76 15.33 -21.08 37.02
N ASP A 77 14.62 -21.10 38.14
CA ASP A 77 15.18 -21.17 39.50
C ASP A 77 15.73 -22.57 39.87
N GLY A 78 15.63 -23.54 38.96
CA GLY A 78 16.19 -24.87 39.07
C GLY A 78 16.43 -25.53 37.72
N PRO A 79 17.08 -26.71 37.68
CA PRO A 79 17.42 -27.39 36.43
C PRO A 79 16.19 -28.08 35.80
N PHE A 80 15.98 -27.81 34.51
CA PHE A 80 15.01 -28.49 33.65
C PHE A 80 15.57 -28.60 32.22
N ALA A 81 15.00 -29.48 31.41
CA ALA A 81 15.37 -29.66 30.00
C ALA A 81 14.22 -29.25 29.08
N ILE A 82 14.55 -28.62 27.95
CA ILE A 82 13.63 -28.38 26.84
C ILE A 82 13.80 -29.52 25.83
N GLY A 83 12.69 -30.16 25.48
CA GLY A 83 12.62 -31.23 24.49
C GLY A 83 12.13 -30.75 23.13
N ALA A 84 11.26 -31.54 22.50
CA ALA A 84 10.69 -31.23 21.20
C ALA A 84 9.82 -29.97 21.23
N VAL A 85 9.82 -29.23 20.12
CA VAL A 85 8.95 -28.09 19.86
C VAL A 85 8.08 -28.41 18.66
N ASP A 86 6.81 -28.71 18.91
CA ASP A 86 5.83 -29.07 17.89
C ASP A 86 4.93 -27.89 17.54
N VAL A 87 4.64 -27.71 16.26
CA VAL A 87 3.78 -26.63 15.76
C VAL A 87 2.57 -27.25 15.08
N ARG A 88 1.38 -26.90 15.55
CA ARG A 88 0.12 -27.35 14.95
C ARG A 88 -0.75 -26.18 14.52
N GLN A 89 -1.54 -26.41 13.48
CA GLN A 89 -2.54 -25.47 13.02
C GLN A 89 -3.89 -25.78 13.68
N VAL A 90 -4.57 -24.75 14.15
CA VAL A 90 -5.90 -24.83 14.77
C VAL A 90 -6.88 -23.88 14.08
N PRO A 91 -8.18 -24.18 14.03
CA PRO A 91 -9.19 -23.26 13.53
C PRO A 91 -9.18 -21.94 14.31
N GLY A 92 -9.39 -20.81 13.63
CA GLY A 92 -9.53 -19.51 14.29
C GLY A 92 -10.93 -19.29 14.86
N ASP A 93 -11.04 -18.31 15.77
CA ASP A 93 -12.30 -17.95 16.41
C ASP A 93 -13.37 -17.58 15.38
N ALA A 94 -14.52 -18.24 15.49
CA ALA A 94 -15.58 -18.09 14.52
C ALA A 94 -16.21 -16.69 14.65
N ARG A 95 -16.33 -15.96 13.53
CA ARG A 95 -16.93 -14.62 13.51
C ARG A 95 -18.39 -14.69 13.05
N PRO A 96 -19.33 -14.00 13.72
CA PRO A 96 -20.70 -13.89 13.22
C PRO A 96 -20.70 -13.20 11.85
N VAL A 97 -21.40 -13.77 10.87
CA VAL A 97 -21.61 -13.13 9.57
C VAL A 97 -22.74 -12.13 9.72
N ILE A 98 -22.41 -10.85 9.90
CA ILE A 98 -23.40 -9.76 9.86
C ILE A 98 -23.39 -9.20 8.44
N ASP A 99 -24.46 -9.47 7.68
CA ASP A 99 -24.69 -8.85 6.37
C ASP A 99 -25.49 -7.55 6.56
N ALA A 100 -24.77 -6.43 6.67
CA ALA A 100 -25.37 -5.13 6.89
C ALA A 100 -26.33 -4.71 5.75
N ALA A 101 -26.13 -5.21 4.52
CA ALA A 101 -27.00 -4.92 3.40
C ALA A 101 -28.33 -5.68 3.51
N LEU A 102 -28.28 -6.95 3.90
CA LEU A 102 -29.46 -7.76 4.18
C LEU A 102 -30.30 -7.19 5.34
N GLU A 103 -29.64 -6.83 6.45
CA GLU A 103 -30.28 -6.20 7.62
C GLU A 103 -30.90 -4.84 7.26
N GLY A 104 -30.20 -4.04 6.45
CA GLY A 104 -30.72 -2.79 5.91
C GLY A 104 -31.99 -2.99 5.07
N LYS A 105 -32.02 -4.04 4.24
CA LYS A 105 -33.18 -4.36 3.40
C LYS A 105 -34.38 -4.82 4.23
N ILE A 106 -34.18 -5.71 5.21
CA ILE A 106 -35.25 -6.15 6.12
C ILE A 106 -35.85 -4.96 6.87
N ARG A 107 -35.00 -4.07 7.40
CA ARG A 107 -35.45 -2.87 8.11
C ARG A 107 -36.25 -1.92 7.22
N ALA A 108 -35.84 -1.75 5.96
CA ALA A 108 -36.56 -0.92 4.99
C ALA A 108 -37.95 -1.49 4.69
N LEU A 109 -38.07 -2.80 4.45
CA LEU A 109 -39.35 -3.47 4.20
C LEU A 109 -40.28 -3.43 5.42
N GLN A 110 -39.73 -3.59 6.63
CA GLN A 110 -40.49 -3.41 7.88
C GLN A 110 -41.02 -1.98 8.02
N GLY A 111 -40.24 -0.97 7.61
CA GLY A 111 -40.67 0.42 7.56
C GLY A 111 -41.81 0.65 6.56
N GLU A 112 -41.73 0.08 5.36
CA GLU A 112 -42.79 0.14 4.34
C GLU A 112 -44.08 -0.54 4.84
N LYS A 113 -43.96 -1.71 5.47
CA LYS A 113 -45.08 -2.42 6.08
C LYS A 113 -45.74 -1.60 7.18
N ALA A 114 -44.96 -0.95 8.05
CA ALA A 114 -45.49 -0.09 9.10
C ALA A 114 -46.27 1.11 8.53
N LYS A 115 -45.78 1.70 7.44
CA LYS A 115 -46.49 2.78 6.73
C LYS A 115 -47.83 2.30 6.17
N LEU A 116 -47.84 1.17 5.45
CA LEU A 116 -49.07 0.59 4.90
C LEU A 116 -50.06 0.19 6.01
N SER A 117 -49.56 -0.30 7.15
CA SER A 117 -50.40 -0.57 8.32
C SER A 117 -51.10 0.69 8.82
N GLY A 118 -50.41 1.83 8.85
CA GLY A 118 -51.01 3.12 9.20
C GLY A 118 -52.07 3.57 8.19
N GLU A 119 -51.82 3.37 6.89
CA GLU A 119 -52.80 3.65 5.83
C GLU A 119 -54.04 2.77 5.95
N VAL A 120 -53.88 1.46 6.23
CA VAL A 120 -54.98 0.54 6.50
C VAL A 120 -55.82 1.05 7.68
N SER A 121 -55.20 1.43 8.80
CA SER A 121 -55.94 1.97 9.96
C SER A 121 -56.71 3.25 9.63
N ALA A 122 -56.14 4.15 8.81
CA ALA A 122 -56.82 5.37 8.38
C ALA A 122 -58.03 5.08 7.47
N VAL A 123 -57.88 4.13 6.54
CA VAL A 123 -58.97 3.71 5.64
C VAL A 123 -60.05 2.94 6.41
N GLU A 124 -59.69 2.15 7.41
CA GLU A 124 -60.64 1.49 8.32
C GLU A 124 -61.44 2.51 9.14
N ALA A 125 -60.78 3.55 9.67
CA ALA A 125 -61.46 4.65 10.37
C ALA A 125 -62.46 5.36 9.44
N LYS A 126 -62.05 5.65 8.19
CA LYS A 126 -62.93 6.21 7.15
C LYS A 126 -64.13 5.31 6.86
N ARG A 127 -63.92 3.98 6.76
CA ARG A 127 -65.00 3.00 6.60
C ARG A 127 -66.00 3.09 7.75
N ALA A 128 -65.50 3.09 8.99
CA ALA A 128 -66.33 3.19 10.19
C ALA A 128 -67.15 4.51 10.22
N THR A 129 -66.58 5.63 9.77
CA THR A 129 -67.32 6.89 9.63
C THR A 129 -68.46 6.78 8.63
N ILE A 130 -68.21 6.19 7.45
CA ILE A 130 -69.23 5.99 6.41
C ILE A 130 -70.35 5.06 6.92
N GLU A 131 -69.99 3.96 7.59
CA GLU A 131 -70.94 3.03 8.20
C GLU A 131 -71.79 3.71 9.29
N ASN A 132 -71.19 4.55 10.14
CA ASN A 132 -71.92 5.31 11.15
C ASN A 132 -72.88 6.33 10.52
N PHE A 133 -72.47 6.99 9.43
CA PHE A 133 -73.33 7.89 8.68
C PHE A 133 -74.55 7.16 8.10
N GLY A 134 -74.35 5.98 7.51
CA GLY A 134 -75.45 5.15 7.01
C GLY A 134 -76.41 4.66 8.12
N LYS A 135 -75.91 4.46 9.35
CA LYS A 135 -76.74 4.08 10.51
C LYS A 135 -77.52 5.24 11.12
N THR A 136 -77.07 6.48 10.93
CA THR A 136 -77.63 7.67 11.62
C THR A 136 -78.97 8.11 11.03
N GLY A 137 -79.32 7.64 9.81
CA GLY A 137 -80.61 7.89 9.18
C GLY A 137 -80.72 9.32 8.59
N PRO A 138 -81.42 9.53 7.45
CA PRO A 138 -81.54 10.87 6.85
C PRO A 138 -82.39 11.86 7.64
N ASP A 139 -83.06 11.40 8.68
CA ASP A 139 -83.85 12.18 9.63
C ASP A 139 -83.03 13.19 10.44
N LYS A 140 -81.70 13.05 10.47
CA LYS A 140 -80.78 13.93 11.22
C LYS A 140 -79.67 14.55 10.37
N LEU A 141 -79.78 14.48 9.05
CA LEU A 141 -78.70 14.85 8.12
C LEU A 141 -78.91 16.19 7.38
N GLY A 142 -80.02 16.89 7.61
CA GLY A 142 -80.27 18.20 7.03
C GLY A 142 -79.61 19.36 7.82
N PRO A 143 -79.60 20.58 7.23
CA PRO A 143 -79.19 21.78 7.94
C PRO A 143 -79.96 21.93 9.26
N ASP A 144 -79.27 22.24 10.34
CA ASP A 144 -79.82 22.34 11.71
C ASP A 144 -80.40 21.03 12.30
N GLY A 145 -79.99 19.86 11.78
CA GLY A 145 -80.40 18.56 12.31
C GLY A 145 -81.82 18.13 11.92
N LYS A 146 -82.39 18.76 10.88
CA LYS A 146 -83.72 18.40 10.35
C LYS A 146 -83.64 17.24 9.36
N ALA A 147 -84.76 16.53 9.20
CA ALA A 147 -84.86 15.44 8.23
C ALA A 147 -84.72 15.94 6.79
N LEU A 148 -83.89 15.27 6.01
CA LEU A 148 -83.79 15.51 4.57
C LEU A 148 -85.06 15.02 3.85
N PRO A 149 -85.52 15.72 2.78
CA PRO A 149 -86.64 15.28 1.96
C PRO A 149 -86.46 13.83 1.47
N VAL A 150 -87.53 13.03 1.51
CA VAL A 150 -87.51 11.61 1.07
C VAL A 150 -87.02 11.46 -0.36
N THR A 151 -87.18 12.50 -1.19
CA THR A 151 -86.68 12.56 -2.57
C THR A 151 -85.17 12.47 -2.69
N ASP A 152 -84.41 12.85 -1.65
CA ASP A 152 -82.94 12.89 -1.68
C ASP A 152 -82.29 11.60 -1.16
N TRP A 153 -83.08 10.69 -0.59
CA TRP A 153 -82.60 9.46 0.06
C TRP A 153 -81.88 8.48 -0.89
N PRO A 154 -82.37 8.21 -2.12
CA PRO A 154 -81.70 7.30 -3.04
C PRO A 154 -80.27 7.75 -3.36
N ALA A 155 -80.06 9.05 -3.61
CA ALA A 155 -78.75 9.62 -3.91
C ALA A 155 -77.77 9.46 -2.74
N ILE A 156 -78.25 9.58 -1.49
CA ILE A 156 -77.43 9.40 -0.29
C ILE A 156 -77.02 7.95 -0.10
N PHE A 157 -77.96 7.00 -0.25
CA PHE A 157 -77.65 5.57 -0.14
C PHE A 157 -76.71 5.11 -1.24
N ASP A 158 -76.88 5.59 -2.47
CA ASP A 158 -75.97 5.32 -3.58
C ASP A 158 -74.57 5.91 -3.32
N ALA A 159 -74.48 7.13 -2.77
CA ALA A 159 -73.21 7.74 -2.41
C ALA A 159 -72.48 6.96 -1.31
N ILE A 160 -73.20 6.50 -0.28
CA ILE A 160 -72.68 5.64 0.80
C ILE A 160 -72.22 4.30 0.23
N GLY A 161 -73.04 3.64 -0.59
CA GLY A 161 -72.71 2.37 -1.23
C GLY A 161 -71.46 2.48 -2.10
N THR A 162 -71.39 3.52 -2.93
CA THR A 162 -70.22 3.83 -3.76
C THR A 162 -68.98 4.10 -2.91
N ALA A 163 -69.11 4.85 -1.81
CA ALA A 163 -68.01 5.15 -0.90
C ALA A 163 -67.50 3.89 -0.17
N LEU A 164 -68.40 3.01 0.28
CA LEU A 164 -68.04 1.73 0.91
C LEU A 164 -67.33 0.79 -0.05
N VAL A 165 -67.81 0.65 -1.29
CA VAL A 165 -67.14 -0.16 -2.32
C VAL A 165 -65.74 0.38 -2.60
N LYS A 166 -65.58 1.70 -2.72
CA LYS A 166 -64.28 2.34 -2.94
C LYS A 166 -63.31 2.07 -1.79
N VAL A 167 -63.76 2.30 -0.54
CA VAL A 167 -62.94 2.09 0.66
C VAL A 167 -62.58 0.60 0.84
N GLN A 168 -63.49 -0.31 0.52
CA GLN A 168 -63.21 -1.74 0.56
C GLN A 168 -62.17 -2.16 -0.50
N GLY A 169 -62.22 -1.56 -1.70
CA GLY A 169 -61.19 -1.76 -2.74
C GLY A 169 -59.82 -1.22 -2.34
N GLU A 170 -59.78 -0.05 -1.70
CA GLU A 170 -58.56 0.53 -1.11
C GLU A 170 -57.97 -0.41 -0.04
N LEU A 171 -58.79 -0.92 0.88
CA LEU A 171 -58.34 -1.86 1.92
C LEU A 171 -57.79 -3.18 1.36
N LEU A 172 -58.43 -3.75 0.34
CA LEU A 172 -57.96 -4.99 -0.28
C LEU A 172 -56.57 -4.78 -0.91
N THR A 173 -56.39 -3.66 -1.61
CA THR A 173 -55.11 -3.30 -2.25
C THR A 173 -53.99 -3.16 -1.22
N LEU A 174 -54.23 -2.41 -0.15
CA LEU A 174 -53.25 -2.20 0.92
C LEU A 174 -52.89 -3.50 1.65
N ARG A 175 -53.88 -4.35 1.95
CA ARG A 175 -53.65 -5.64 2.64
C ARG A 175 -52.87 -6.63 1.77
N ASN A 176 -53.16 -6.70 0.47
CA ASN A 176 -52.38 -7.53 -0.45
C ASN A 176 -50.92 -7.07 -0.47
N ARG A 177 -50.67 -5.76 -0.54
CA ARG A 177 -49.32 -5.22 -0.53
C ARG A 177 -48.58 -5.51 0.79
N MET A 178 -49.25 -5.44 1.93
CA MET A 178 -48.66 -5.85 3.21
C MET A 178 -48.30 -7.35 3.23
N SER A 179 -49.15 -8.21 2.65
CA SER A 179 -48.88 -9.64 2.54
C SER A 179 -47.67 -9.94 1.65
N ASP A 180 -47.49 -9.19 0.55
CA ASP A 180 -46.32 -9.32 -0.32
C ASP A 180 -45.03 -8.95 0.43
N LEU A 181 -45.05 -7.86 1.20
CA LEU A 181 -43.92 -7.44 2.04
C LEU A 181 -43.60 -8.48 3.12
N ASP A 182 -44.62 -9.11 3.72
CA ASP A 182 -44.41 -10.18 4.70
C ASP A 182 -43.73 -11.41 4.10
N ALA A 183 -44.13 -11.80 2.88
CA ALA A 183 -43.47 -12.89 2.16
C ALA A 183 -42.01 -12.55 1.82
N GLU A 184 -41.72 -11.30 1.41
CA GLU A 184 -40.36 -10.86 1.13
C GLU A 184 -39.48 -10.81 2.38
N ILE A 185 -40.00 -10.27 3.50
CA ILE A 185 -39.30 -10.26 4.80
C ILE A 185 -38.97 -11.70 5.23
N ALA A 186 -39.94 -12.61 5.20
CA ALA A 186 -39.73 -14.00 5.58
C ALA A 186 -38.70 -14.71 4.68
N ALA A 187 -38.70 -14.42 3.37
CA ALA A 187 -37.71 -14.96 2.44
C ALA A 187 -36.28 -14.46 2.76
N LEU A 188 -36.12 -13.17 3.08
CA LEU A 188 -34.83 -12.58 3.46
C LEU A 188 -34.34 -13.08 4.82
N GLU A 189 -35.23 -13.26 5.80
CA GLU A 189 -34.91 -13.86 7.09
C GLU A 189 -34.44 -15.31 6.95
N LYS A 190 -35.07 -16.08 6.04
CA LYS A 190 -34.64 -17.46 5.72
C LYS A 190 -33.30 -17.50 4.95
N ALA A 191 -33.02 -16.50 4.13
CA ALA A 191 -31.76 -16.34 3.39
C ALA A 191 -30.61 -15.83 4.27
N ARG A 192 -30.87 -15.47 5.53
CA ARG A 192 -29.85 -15.05 6.49
C ARG A 192 -28.76 -16.12 6.58
N PRO A 193 -27.48 -15.77 6.44
CA PRO A 193 -26.39 -16.73 6.59
C PRO A 193 -26.38 -17.29 8.01
N HIS A 194 -26.75 -18.56 8.16
CA HIS A 194 -26.69 -19.29 9.42
C HIS A 194 -25.33 -19.96 9.54
N GLY A 195 -24.45 -19.37 10.33
CA GLY A 195 -23.13 -19.92 10.63
C GLY A 195 -22.11 -18.85 10.93
N ALA A 196 -21.30 -19.08 11.96
CA ALA A 196 -20.10 -18.30 12.16
C ALA A 196 -19.08 -18.70 11.07
N ARG A 197 -18.50 -17.72 10.37
CA ARG A 197 -17.43 -18.00 9.42
C ARG A 197 -16.22 -18.43 10.25
N ALA A 198 -15.62 -19.58 9.95
CA ALA A 198 -14.40 -20.02 10.61
C ALA A 198 -13.36 -18.88 10.56
N GLY A 199 -12.79 -18.54 11.73
CA GLY A 199 -11.77 -17.52 11.80
C GLY A 199 -10.56 -17.91 10.98
N GLN A 200 -9.70 -16.93 10.67
CA GLN A 200 -8.42 -17.23 10.03
C GLN A 200 -7.66 -18.27 10.87
N PRO A 201 -7.05 -19.29 10.25
CA PRO A 201 -6.36 -20.33 11.00
C PRO A 201 -5.31 -19.71 11.93
N LYS A 202 -5.19 -20.30 13.11
CA LYS A 202 -4.17 -19.95 14.10
C LYS A 202 -3.19 -21.10 14.24
N ARG A 203 -2.09 -20.83 14.93
CA ARG A 203 -1.08 -21.83 15.26
C ARG A 203 -0.89 -21.93 16.76
N GLU A 204 -0.53 -23.11 17.20
CA GLU A 204 -0.14 -23.41 18.56
C GLU A 204 1.23 -24.07 18.56
N VAL A 205 2.05 -23.70 19.53
CA VAL A 205 3.39 -24.26 19.74
C VAL A 205 3.38 -25.01 21.05
N ALA A 206 3.73 -26.29 20.99
CA ALA A 206 3.86 -27.19 22.12
C ALA A 206 5.33 -27.45 22.40
N ILE A 207 5.78 -27.13 23.61
CA ILE A 207 7.17 -27.24 24.05
C ILE A 207 7.21 -28.32 25.12
N ALA A 208 7.82 -29.47 24.81
CA ALA A 208 8.04 -30.51 25.80
C ALA A 208 9.11 -30.04 26.80
N VAL A 209 8.85 -30.20 28.10
CA VAL A 209 9.82 -29.89 29.15
C VAL A 209 9.86 -30.99 30.20
N GLU A 210 11.02 -31.19 30.80
CA GLU A 210 11.21 -32.16 31.88
C GLU A 210 11.95 -31.52 33.04
N ALA A 211 11.35 -31.54 34.23
CA ALA A 211 11.93 -30.98 35.44
C ALA A 211 12.06 -32.06 36.53
N LYS A 212 13.20 -32.09 37.22
CA LYS A 212 13.45 -33.08 38.30
C LYS A 212 12.79 -32.70 39.63
N ALA A 213 12.40 -31.45 39.76
CA ALA A 213 11.66 -30.86 40.88
C ALA A 213 10.77 -29.74 40.33
N PRO A 214 9.83 -29.18 41.12
CA PRO A 214 9.08 -28.00 40.69
C PRO A 214 10.01 -26.82 40.37
N VAL A 215 9.79 -26.14 39.24
CA VAL A 215 10.64 -25.02 38.75
C VAL A 215 9.76 -23.87 38.29
N ALA A 216 10.09 -22.63 38.67
CA ALA A 216 9.56 -21.44 38.05
C ALA A 216 10.49 -21.02 36.91
N ALA A 217 9.96 -20.96 35.68
CA ALA A 217 10.73 -20.64 34.48
C ALA A 217 10.20 -19.38 33.78
N ASP A 218 11.13 -18.49 33.41
CA ASP A 218 10.92 -17.42 32.45
C ASP A 218 11.24 -17.96 31.05
N ILE A 219 10.30 -17.79 30.12
CA ILE A 219 10.36 -18.38 28.78
C ILE A 219 10.28 -17.27 27.74
N ALA A 220 11.27 -17.24 26.85
CA ALA A 220 11.29 -16.40 25.67
C ALA A 220 11.03 -17.25 24.42
N VAL A 221 10.00 -16.91 23.66
CA VAL A 221 9.71 -17.54 22.37
C VAL A 221 9.88 -16.50 21.27
N SER A 222 10.79 -16.77 20.34
CA SER A 222 11.06 -15.92 19.18
C SER A 222 10.66 -16.61 17.89
N TYR A 223 10.01 -15.90 16.98
CA TYR A 223 9.60 -16.44 15.69
C TYR A 223 9.49 -15.35 14.63
N ARG A 224 9.63 -15.75 13.37
CA ARG A 224 9.39 -14.90 12.20
C ARG A 224 7.92 -14.94 11.83
N VAL A 225 7.35 -13.77 11.56
CA VAL A 225 5.98 -13.59 11.08
C VAL A 225 5.96 -12.73 9.83
N SER A 226 5.14 -13.13 8.85
CA SER A 226 4.84 -12.34 7.66
C SER A 226 3.75 -11.30 7.93
N GLY A 227 3.59 -10.33 7.03
CA GLY A 227 2.55 -9.30 7.17
C GLY A 227 2.99 -8.09 8.01
N ALA A 228 4.27 -7.97 8.35
CA ALA A 228 4.87 -6.76 8.86
C ALA A 228 5.99 -6.29 7.92
N SER A 229 6.18 -4.98 7.81
CA SER A 229 7.25 -4.40 6.99
C SER A 229 7.56 -2.98 7.46
N TRP A 230 8.78 -2.52 7.18
CA TRP A 230 9.08 -1.10 7.21
C TRP A 230 9.65 -0.61 5.88
N LEU A 231 9.46 0.68 5.59
CA LEU A 231 10.01 1.34 4.40
C LEU A 231 10.76 2.61 4.80
N PRO A 232 11.91 2.91 4.18
CA PRO A 232 12.63 4.15 4.40
C PRO A 232 11.93 5.30 3.69
N VAL A 233 11.76 6.41 4.40
CA VAL A 233 11.21 7.66 3.87
C VAL A 233 12.11 8.80 4.28
N TYR A 234 12.41 9.68 3.35
CA TYR A 234 13.36 10.77 3.53
C TYR A 234 12.66 12.12 3.42
N GLU A 235 13.24 13.10 4.08
CA GLU A 235 12.78 14.47 4.00
C GLU A 235 14.01 15.37 3.89
N ALA A 236 14.09 16.15 2.81
CA ALA A 236 15.17 17.09 2.59
C ALA A 236 14.57 18.50 2.50
N ARG A 237 14.93 19.34 3.47
CA ARG A 237 14.53 20.75 3.51
C ARG A 237 15.72 21.62 3.16
N LEU A 238 15.74 22.15 1.95
CA LEU A 238 16.75 23.09 1.50
C LEU A 238 16.40 24.51 1.96
N THR A 239 17.35 25.17 2.61
CA THR A 239 17.39 26.62 2.78
C THR A 239 18.43 27.14 1.81
N THR A 240 18.02 27.93 0.82
CA THR A 240 18.91 28.39 -0.26
C THR A 240 19.92 29.44 0.22
N GLY A 241 19.68 30.04 1.39
CA GLY A 241 20.61 30.95 2.04
C GLY A 241 20.62 32.36 1.41
N SER A 242 21.25 33.30 2.11
CA SER A 242 21.57 34.64 1.60
C SER A 242 23.07 34.70 1.27
N ALA A 243 23.53 35.80 0.66
CA ALA A 243 24.95 35.99 0.32
C ALA A 243 25.93 35.72 1.48
N ASN A 244 25.48 35.83 2.75
CA ASN A 244 26.30 35.66 3.96
C ASN A 244 26.05 34.35 4.73
N SER A 245 25.02 33.59 4.39
CA SER A 245 24.63 32.36 5.08
C SER A 245 24.42 31.30 4.01
N GLY A 246 25.47 30.58 3.62
CA GLY A 246 25.42 29.60 2.54
C GLY A 246 24.28 28.58 2.70
N ALA A 247 23.96 27.88 1.62
CA ALA A 247 22.86 26.92 1.60
C ALA A 247 23.05 25.79 2.64
N GLU A 248 21.93 25.30 3.17
CA GLU A 248 21.89 24.19 4.14
C GLU A 248 20.72 23.26 3.80
N ILE A 249 20.92 21.95 3.92
CA ILE A 249 19.85 20.95 3.89
C ILE A 249 19.69 20.37 5.30
N ALA A 250 18.48 20.50 5.86
CA ALA A 250 18.06 19.64 6.96
C ALA A 250 17.55 18.32 6.35
N PHE A 251 18.30 17.25 6.57
CA PHE A 251 18.00 15.91 6.06
C PHE A 251 17.50 15.02 7.19
N THR A 252 16.31 14.47 7.04
CA THR A 252 15.68 13.58 8.03
C THR A 252 15.41 12.22 7.40
N ARG A 253 15.87 11.16 8.06
CA ARG A 253 15.55 9.77 7.74
C ARG A 253 14.41 9.31 8.64
N ARG A 254 13.37 8.75 8.04
CA ARG A 254 12.23 8.14 8.73
C ARG A 254 12.08 6.70 8.30
N ALA A 255 11.46 5.91 9.17
CA ALA A 255 10.92 4.61 8.82
C ALA A 255 9.41 4.63 8.98
N GLU A 256 8.71 4.14 7.96
CA GLU A 256 7.28 3.89 8.00
C GLU A 256 7.04 2.41 8.28
N LEU A 257 6.56 2.09 9.47
CA LEU A 257 6.22 0.75 9.91
C LEU A 257 4.76 0.47 9.69
N ARG A 258 4.43 -0.74 9.26
CA ARG A 258 3.06 -1.25 9.18
C ARG A 258 3.04 -2.72 9.51
N GLN A 259 1.94 -3.18 10.09
CA GLN A 259 1.74 -4.61 10.37
C GLN A 259 0.27 -5.01 10.22
N ARG A 260 0.06 -6.22 9.72
CA ARG A 260 -1.22 -6.94 9.59
C ARG A 260 -1.03 -8.38 10.04
N THR A 261 -0.16 -8.58 11.03
CA THR A 261 0.15 -9.91 11.59
C THR A 261 -1.04 -10.48 12.35
N GLY A 262 -1.97 -9.61 12.78
CA GLY A 262 -3.08 -9.98 13.66
C GLY A 262 -2.67 -10.03 15.13
N GLU A 263 -1.41 -9.73 15.45
CA GLU A 263 -0.91 -9.65 16.82
C GLU A 263 -0.98 -8.22 17.36
N ASP A 264 -1.15 -8.14 18.68
CA ASP A 264 -1.16 -6.88 19.42
C ASP A 264 0.28 -6.47 19.77
N TRP A 265 0.79 -5.46 19.07
CA TRP A 265 2.10 -4.88 19.32
C TRP A 265 1.96 -3.60 20.14
N SER A 266 1.39 -3.71 21.33
CA SER A 266 1.23 -2.59 22.28
C SER A 266 2.44 -2.49 23.20
N GLU A 267 3.04 -1.30 23.28
CA GLU A 267 4.20 -0.98 24.14
C GLU A 267 5.40 -1.93 23.97
N VAL A 268 5.74 -2.25 22.72
CA VAL A 268 6.85 -3.15 22.39
C VAL A 268 8.14 -2.39 22.13
N ALA A 269 9.28 -3.00 22.44
CA ALA A 269 10.58 -2.52 21.99
C ALA A 269 10.71 -2.79 20.49
N VAL A 270 10.99 -1.76 19.69
CA VAL A 270 11.06 -1.88 18.23
C VAL A 270 12.50 -1.70 17.76
N GLU A 271 12.97 -2.68 16.99
CA GLU A 271 14.21 -2.62 16.24
C GLU A 271 13.91 -2.73 14.75
N LEU A 272 14.58 -1.94 13.92
CA LEU A 272 14.43 -1.95 12.48
C LEU A 272 15.71 -2.49 11.86
N SER A 273 15.61 -3.56 11.07
CA SER A 273 16.74 -4.10 10.35
C SER A 273 16.69 -3.74 8.88
N THR A 274 17.84 -3.34 8.33
CA THR A 274 18.01 -3.05 6.90
C THR A 274 18.22 -4.30 6.05
N THR A 275 18.53 -5.46 6.66
CA THR A 275 18.69 -6.73 5.94
C THR A 275 17.34 -7.28 5.48
N ARG A 276 17.30 -7.99 4.35
CA ARG A 276 16.13 -8.80 3.99
C ARG A 276 16.37 -10.22 4.48
N SER A 277 15.52 -10.69 5.38
CA SER A 277 15.70 -11.99 6.01
C SER A 277 15.35 -13.16 5.08
N ALA A 278 14.58 -12.94 4.00
CA ALA A 278 14.17 -13.98 3.06
C ALA A 278 14.95 -14.00 1.73
N GLN A 279 16.12 -13.36 1.62
CA GLN A 279 16.94 -13.42 0.40
C GLN A 279 17.72 -14.74 0.28
N GLY A 280 18.00 -15.15 -0.97
CA GLY A 280 18.80 -16.34 -1.26
C GLY A 280 20.18 -16.27 -0.61
N THR A 281 20.61 -17.36 0.02
CA THR A 281 21.88 -17.46 0.76
C THR A 281 23.09 -17.70 -0.15
N ARG A 282 22.87 -17.92 -1.45
CA ARG A 282 23.91 -18.14 -2.45
C ARG A 282 23.63 -17.35 -3.73
N ALA A 283 24.68 -16.97 -4.45
CA ALA A 283 24.55 -16.38 -5.78
C ALA A 283 23.77 -17.33 -6.71
N PRO A 284 22.86 -16.83 -7.55
CA PRO A 284 22.24 -17.64 -8.59
C PRO A 284 23.32 -18.24 -9.50
N GLU A 285 23.17 -19.51 -9.86
CA GLU A 285 24.07 -20.16 -10.81
C GLU A 285 23.75 -19.65 -12.22
N LEU A 286 24.77 -19.21 -12.96
CA LEU A 286 24.63 -18.82 -14.36
C LEU A 286 24.50 -20.07 -15.22
N ASN A 287 23.36 -20.23 -15.89
CA ASN A 287 23.22 -21.23 -16.95
C ASN A 287 24.04 -20.79 -18.17
N PRO A 288 24.78 -21.69 -18.84
CA PRO A 288 25.52 -21.34 -20.05
C PRO A 288 24.55 -20.89 -21.15
N LEU A 289 24.81 -19.73 -21.73
CA LEU A 289 24.05 -19.21 -22.87
C LEU A 289 24.55 -19.88 -24.15
N ARG A 290 23.84 -20.88 -24.65
CA ARG A 290 24.12 -21.50 -25.96
C ARG A 290 23.49 -20.67 -27.08
N ILE A 291 24.33 -20.11 -27.96
CA ILE A 291 23.87 -19.54 -29.23
C ILE A 291 23.71 -20.70 -30.22
N ALA A 292 22.49 -20.94 -30.69
CA ALA A 292 22.19 -21.90 -31.75
C ALA A 292 21.33 -21.21 -32.82
N PHE A 293 21.41 -21.68 -34.06
CA PHE A 293 20.49 -21.22 -35.11
C PHE A 293 19.05 -21.52 -34.70
N TYR A 294 18.14 -20.59 -34.99
CA TYR A 294 16.72 -20.83 -34.82
C TYR A 294 16.28 -21.91 -35.82
N GLU A 295 16.15 -23.14 -35.36
CA GLU A 295 15.52 -24.22 -36.10
C GLU A 295 14.04 -24.20 -35.76
N PRO A 296 13.15 -23.81 -36.70
CA PRO A 296 11.72 -23.84 -36.44
C PRO A 296 11.33 -25.28 -36.10
N PRO A 297 10.63 -25.53 -34.98
CA PRO A 297 10.20 -26.86 -34.63
C PRO A 297 9.32 -27.42 -35.77
N VAL A 298 9.51 -28.69 -36.13
CA VAL A 298 8.60 -29.41 -37.02
C VAL A 298 7.25 -29.56 -36.30
N VAL A 299 6.38 -28.58 -36.52
CA VAL A 299 5.03 -28.51 -35.96
C VAL A 299 4.13 -29.51 -36.68
N TYR A 300 4.14 -30.79 -36.27
CA TYR A 300 3.10 -31.74 -36.68
C TYR A 300 2.22 -32.27 -35.54
N GLU A 301 2.48 -31.92 -34.27
CA GLU A 301 1.65 -32.43 -33.16
C GLU A 301 1.02 -31.35 -32.26
N GLU A 302 1.46 -30.07 -32.33
CA GLU A 302 0.93 -29.03 -31.44
C GLU A 302 -0.34 -28.33 -31.97
N ARG A 303 -0.60 -28.38 -33.29
CA ARG A 303 -1.82 -27.84 -33.91
C ARG A 303 -3.10 -28.54 -33.45
N ALA A 304 -3.01 -29.81 -33.06
CA ALA A 304 -4.16 -30.60 -32.60
C ALA A 304 -4.56 -30.34 -31.13
N ARG A 305 -3.67 -29.71 -30.34
CA ARG A 305 -3.92 -29.34 -28.94
C ARG A 305 -4.37 -27.89 -28.78
N ALA A 306 -3.87 -26.98 -29.62
CA ALA A 306 -4.28 -25.58 -29.63
C ALA A 306 -5.76 -25.40 -30.02
N LEU A 307 -6.25 -26.13 -31.03
CA LEU A 307 -7.65 -26.06 -31.48
C LEU A 307 -8.66 -26.59 -30.45
N ARG A 308 -8.24 -27.44 -29.50
CA ARG A 308 -9.10 -27.97 -28.42
C ARG A 308 -9.24 -27.00 -27.23
N GLN A 309 -8.20 -26.22 -26.94
CA GLN A 309 -8.21 -25.25 -25.83
C GLN A 309 -8.91 -23.93 -26.19
N GLU A 310 -9.05 -23.64 -27.49
CA GLU A 310 -9.74 -22.45 -27.99
C GLU A 310 -11.28 -22.61 -27.97
N ALA A 311 -11.78 -23.85 -28.07
CA ALA A 311 -13.21 -24.17 -27.95
C ALA A 311 -13.75 -24.07 -26.50
N GLU A 312 -12.91 -24.22 -25.47
CA GLU A 312 -13.32 -24.13 -24.06
C GLU A 312 -13.28 -22.69 -23.49
N ARG A 313 -12.63 -21.75 -24.18
CA ARG A 313 -12.52 -20.34 -23.73
C ARG A 313 -13.62 -19.41 -24.26
N ALA A 314 -14.47 -19.90 -25.16
CA ALA A 314 -15.56 -19.12 -25.77
C ALA A 314 -16.88 -19.09 -24.96
N ALA A 315 -16.91 -19.63 -23.73
CA ALA A 315 -18.15 -19.78 -22.93
C ALA A 315 -18.18 -18.95 -21.62
N ARG A 316 -17.73 -17.69 -21.62
CA ARG A 316 -17.96 -16.75 -20.49
C ARG A 316 -18.31 -15.33 -20.97
N PRO A 317 -19.35 -14.66 -20.40
CA PRO A 317 -19.69 -13.29 -20.76
C PRO A 317 -18.82 -12.25 -20.03
N PRO A 318 -18.55 -11.08 -20.64
CA PRO A 318 -17.82 -9.98 -20.00
C PRO A 318 -18.72 -9.13 -19.08
N ALA A 319 -18.18 -8.70 -17.93
CA ALA A 319 -18.80 -7.73 -17.02
C ALA A 319 -18.40 -6.29 -17.39
N LEU A 320 -19.37 -5.38 -17.36
CA LEU A 320 -19.26 -3.96 -17.65
C LEU A 320 -18.47 -3.19 -16.58
N ALA A 321 -17.54 -2.33 -17.02
CA ALA A 321 -16.79 -1.40 -16.17
C ALA A 321 -17.48 -0.03 -16.09
N ILE A 322 -17.46 0.55 -14.88
CA ILE A 322 -18.11 1.79 -14.47
C ILE A 322 -17.20 3.00 -14.76
N ALA A 323 -17.82 4.12 -15.16
CA ALA A 323 -17.19 5.40 -15.45
C ALA A 323 -16.72 6.18 -14.19
N PRO A 324 -15.71 7.07 -14.29
CA PRO A 324 -15.20 7.83 -13.16
C PRO A 324 -16.01 9.11 -12.86
N ALA A 325 -16.06 9.50 -11.58
CA ALA A 325 -16.65 10.74 -11.07
C ALA A 325 -15.55 11.79 -10.72
N PRO A 326 -15.85 13.11 -10.78
CA PRO A 326 -14.88 14.18 -10.53
C PRO A 326 -14.77 14.58 -9.04
N ALA A 327 -13.63 15.20 -8.72
CA ALA A 327 -13.19 15.63 -7.39
C ALA A 327 -13.75 17.02 -6.98
N ALA A 328 -13.87 17.23 -5.67
CA ALA A 328 -14.21 18.49 -5.02
C ALA A 328 -12.99 19.10 -4.29
N PRO A 329 -12.94 20.44 -4.08
CA PRO A 329 -11.77 21.13 -3.53
C PRO A 329 -11.73 21.20 -1.99
N GLU A 330 -10.52 21.23 -1.45
CA GLU A 330 -10.21 21.45 -0.02
C GLU A 330 -10.21 22.93 0.38
N ALA A 331 -10.64 23.19 1.61
CA ALA A 331 -10.63 24.50 2.26
C ALA A 331 -9.32 24.75 3.02
N ALA A 332 -8.93 26.02 3.10
CA ALA A 332 -7.75 26.50 3.81
C ALA A 332 -7.93 26.48 5.34
N ALA A 333 -6.85 26.22 6.07
CA ALA A 333 -6.75 26.42 7.50
C ALA A 333 -5.48 27.22 7.87
N ASP A 334 -5.67 28.12 8.82
CA ASP A 334 -4.77 29.18 9.27
C ASP A 334 -3.67 28.65 10.22
N THR A 335 -2.51 29.29 10.21
CA THR A 335 -1.30 28.84 10.93
C THR A 335 -1.19 29.46 12.33
N LEU A 336 -1.18 28.63 13.37
CA LEU A 336 -0.69 29.01 14.70
C LEU A 336 0.78 28.56 14.86
N LYS A 337 1.67 29.49 15.22
CA LYS A 337 3.09 29.20 15.52
C LYS A 337 3.19 28.28 16.74
N LYS A 338 3.77 27.09 16.57
CA LYS A 338 4.14 26.15 17.64
C LYS A 338 5.65 26.15 17.84
N GLN A 339 6.09 26.11 19.10
CA GLN A 339 7.48 25.87 19.46
C GLN A 339 7.89 24.43 19.10
N GLN A 340 9.12 24.26 18.62
CA GLN A 340 9.64 22.96 18.18
C GLN A 340 9.84 22.03 19.38
N ALA A 341 9.20 20.87 19.34
CA ALA A 341 9.47 19.77 20.27
C ALA A 341 10.78 19.06 19.87
N GLU A 342 11.53 18.61 20.88
CA GLU A 342 12.74 17.81 20.69
C GLU A 342 12.37 16.43 20.13
N VAL A 343 12.94 16.07 18.98
CA VAL A 343 12.65 14.81 18.28
C VAL A 343 13.59 13.72 18.80
N GLN A 344 13.05 12.65 19.37
CA GLN A 344 13.84 11.47 19.72
C GLN A 344 14.22 10.71 18.44
N THR A 345 15.51 10.37 18.30
CA THR A 345 16.07 9.65 17.15
C THR A 345 16.53 8.25 17.55
N ALA A 346 16.48 7.29 16.63
CA ALA A 346 16.85 5.91 16.90
C ALA A 346 18.36 5.73 17.16
N GLY A 347 18.71 4.84 18.07
CA GLY A 347 20.10 4.40 18.26
C GLY A 347 20.52 3.50 17.10
N ILE A 348 21.71 3.72 16.54
CA ILE A 348 22.22 2.96 15.38
C ILE A 348 23.23 1.93 15.87
N SER A 349 23.09 0.68 15.40
CA SER A 349 24.15 -0.32 15.46
C SER A 349 24.48 -0.75 14.03
N ALA A 350 25.68 -0.39 13.56
CA ALA A 350 26.18 -0.77 12.24
C ALA A 350 27.26 -1.85 12.38
N GLY A 351 27.12 -2.93 11.62
CA GLY A 351 28.15 -3.93 11.39
C GLY A 351 28.41 -4.11 9.89
N THR A 352 29.47 -4.83 9.53
CA THR A 352 29.93 -4.98 8.12
C THR A 352 28.84 -5.48 7.14
N TYR A 353 27.84 -6.21 7.64
CA TYR A 353 26.80 -6.83 6.81
C TYR A 353 25.36 -6.46 7.20
N GLN A 354 25.17 -5.66 8.27
CA GLN A 354 23.84 -5.29 8.75
C GLN A 354 23.86 -3.94 9.47
N ALA A 355 22.83 -3.13 9.25
CA ALA A 355 22.53 -1.97 10.09
C ALA A 355 21.17 -2.18 10.76
N SER A 356 21.13 -1.95 12.07
CA SER A 356 19.89 -1.91 12.84
C SER A 356 19.66 -0.56 13.50
N PHE A 357 18.39 -0.15 13.57
CA PHE A 357 17.95 1.06 14.25
C PHE A 357 17.05 0.68 15.41
N ARG A 358 17.48 0.99 16.63
CA ARG A 358 16.69 0.83 17.84
C ARG A 358 15.82 2.06 18.04
N VAL A 359 14.51 1.90 17.88
CA VAL A 359 13.56 2.98 18.14
C VAL A 359 13.59 3.31 19.64
N PRO A 360 13.69 4.59 20.04
CA PRO A 360 13.73 4.95 21.46
C PRO A 360 12.40 4.66 22.15
N GLY A 361 12.48 4.15 23.38
CA GLY A 361 11.30 3.83 24.17
C GLY A 361 10.52 2.61 23.66
N ARG A 362 9.31 2.45 24.19
CA ARG A 362 8.34 1.42 23.79
C ARG A 362 7.26 2.07 22.94
N VAL A 363 6.79 1.33 21.94
CA VAL A 363 5.98 1.89 20.86
C VAL A 363 4.86 0.92 20.51
N SER A 364 3.64 1.45 20.40
CA SER A 364 2.47 0.67 19.97
C SER A 364 2.25 0.71 18.43
N ILE A 365 2.08 -0.42 17.75
CA ILE A 365 1.86 -0.53 16.29
C ILE A 365 0.56 -1.30 15.98
N PRO A 366 -0.49 -0.65 15.42
CA PRO A 366 -1.78 -1.30 15.23
C PRO A 366 -1.77 -2.41 14.15
N PRO A 367 -2.58 -3.48 14.29
CA PRO A 367 -2.67 -4.59 13.33
C PRO A 367 -3.56 -4.35 12.11
N ASP A 368 -4.06 -3.13 11.92
CA ASP A 368 -4.92 -2.73 10.80
C ASP A 368 -4.15 -2.41 9.51
N GLY A 369 -2.81 -2.33 9.60
CA GLY A 369 -1.93 -1.90 8.53
C GLY A 369 -1.85 -0.39 8.35
N SER A 370 -2.31 0.38 9.33
CA SER A 370 -1.98 1.80 9.44
C SER A 370 -0.47 2.01 9.53
N THR A 371 -0.01 3.12 8.99
CA THR A 371 1.40 3.47 8.96
C THR A 371 1.79 4.22 10.22
N LYS A 372 2.85 3.77 10.89
CA LYS A 372 3.51 4.49 11.98
C LYS A 372 4.89 4.97 11.51
N ALA A 373 5.08 6.28 11.49
CA ALA A 373 6.37 6.88 11.15
C ALA A 373 7.23 7.08 12.41
N VAL A 374 8.50 6.71 12.34
CA VAL A 374 9.52 7.00 13.37
C VAL A 374 10.71 7.71 12.73
N VAL A 375 11.33 8.63 13.47
CA VAL A 375 12.55 9.31 13.00
C VAL A 375 13.76 8.44 13.35
N LEU A 376 14.53 8.09 12.32
CA LEU A 376 15.76 7.31 12.48
C LEU A 376 16.92 8.24 12.80
N THR A 377 17.18 9.20 11.90
CA THR A 377 18.27 10.17 12.04
C THR A 377 17.84 11.52 11.50
N GLN A 378 18.49 12.56 11.98
CA GLN A 378 18.33 13.92 11.48
C GLN A 378 19.69 14.61 11.51
N GLY A 379 20.03 15.28 10.41
CA GLY A 379 21.30 15.98 10.26
C GLY A 379 21.16 17.24 9.43
N LYS A 380 22.16 18.12 9.57
CA LYS A 380 22.34 19.30 8.72
C LYS A 380 23.54 19.06 7.82
N LEU A 381 23.36 19.32 6.53
CA LEU A 381 24.36 19.09 5.51
C LEU A 381 24.54 20.37 4.70
N LYS A 382 25.77 20.63 4.24
CA LYS A 382 26.09 21.74 3.36
C LYS A 382 26.07 21.25 1.90
N PRO A 383 25.05 21.58 1.10
CA PRO A 383 25.03 21.19 -0.31
C PRO A 383 25.86 22.10 -1.20
N GLU A 384 26.24 21.57 -2.36
CA GLU A 384 26.57 22.35 -3.55
C GLU A 384 25.31 22.54 -4.40
N LEU A 385 24.97 23.80 -4.71
CA LEU A 385 23.83 24.15 -5.54
C LEU A 385 24.23 24.31 -7.01
N SER A 386 23.42 23.77 -7.90
CA SER A 386 23.52 24.01 -9.34
C SER A 386 22.14 24.06 -9.98
N ALA A 387 22.04 24.69 -11.15
CA ALA A 387 20.85 24.68 -11.96
C ALA A 387 21.05 23.74 -13.16
N ARG A 388 20.08 22.86 -13.39
CA ARG A 388 20.10 21.85 -14.46
C ARG A 388 19.05 22.18 -15.50
N ALA A 389 19.40 22.11 -16.78
CA ALA A 389 18.44 22.29 -17.88
C ALA A 389 18.61 21.21 -18.95
N THR A 390 17.49 20.72 -19.48
CA THR A 390 17.45 19.79 -20.63
C THR A 390 16.56 20.38 -21.72
N PRO A 391 17.03 21.40 -22.44
CA PRO A 391 16.16 22.30 -23.20
C PRO A 391 15.48 21.64 -24.42
N GLU A 392 15.98 20.49 -24.87
CA GLU A 392 15.33 19.65 -25.88
C GLU A 392 14.03 19.01 -25.37
N LEU A 393 13.93 18.74 -24.06
CA LEU A 393 12.75 18.17 -23.43
C LEU A 393 11.83 19.25 -22.87
N GLU A 394 12.42 20.21 -22.15
CA GLU A 394 11.70 21.31 -21.55
C GLU A 394 12.62 22.53 -21.42
N GLU A 395 12.17 23.69 -21.90
CA GLU A 395 12.90 24.96 -21.84
C GLU A 395 12.83 25.60 -20.44
N LYS A 396 13.11 24.81 -19.40
CA LYS A 396 13.18 25.24 -18.01
C LYS A 396 14.47 24.75 -17.35
N ALA A 397 14.92 25.51 -16.37
CA ALA A 397 15.97 25.09 -15.46
C ALA A 397 15.37 24.66 -14.11
N TYR A 398 16.02 23.70 -13.46
CA TYR A 398 15.64 23.16 -12.17
C TYR A 398 16.80 23.35 -11.19
N LEU A 399 16.50 23.83 -9.99
CA LEU A 399 17.48 23.89 -8.92
C LEU A 399 17.78 22.47 -8.45
N GLU A 400 19.06 22.14 -8.34
CA GLU A 400 19.53 20.89 -7.79
C GLU A 400 20.53 21.16 -6.68
N ALA A 401 20.45 20.36 -5.62
CA ALA A 401 21.43 20.37 -4.55
C ALA A 401 22.10 19.01 -4.49
N SER A 402 23.43 19.02 -4.30
CA SER A 402 24.21 17.82 -4.19
C SER A 402 25.10 17.82 -2.95
N PHE A 403 25.30 16.65 -2.35
CA PHE A 403 26.10 16.48 -1.13
C PHE A 403 26.63 15.03 -1.04
N SER A 404 27.68 14.81 -0.26
CA SER A 404 28.20 13.46 0.02
C SER A 404 27.46 12.85 1.21
N HIS A 405 27.08 11.57 1.08
CA HIS A 405 26.46 10.82 2.18
C HIS A 405 27.55 10.21 3.08
N GLU A 406 27.89 10.88 4.18
CA GLU A 406 29.04 10.50 5.02
C GLU A 406 28.71 9.51 6.17
N ASP A 407 27.43 9.22 6.46
CA ASP A 407 27.12 8.28 7.55
C ASP A 407 27.48 6.83 7.16
N GLU A 408 27.90 6.04 8.15
CA GLU A 408 28.29 4.63 7.98
C GLU A 408 27.16 3.72 7.45
N VAL A 409 25.90 4.13 7.62
CA VAL A 409 24.74 3.36 7.15
C VAL A 409 24.29 3.86 5.78
N PRO A 410 24.24 3.01 4.74
CA PRO A 410 23.80 3.39 3.41
C PRO A 410 22.37 3.95 3.42
N LEU A 411 22.10 4.87 2.50
CA LEU A 411 20.72 5.26 2.19
C LEU A 411 20.07 4.13 1.38
N LEU A 412 18.94 3.64 1.86
CA LEU A 412 18.16 2.63 1.19
C LEU A 412 17.24 3.28 0.14
N PRO A 413 16.85 2.56 -0.92
CA PRO A 413 15.90 3.07 -1.90
C PRO A 413 14.57 3.48 -1.23
N GLY A 414 14.15 4.72 -1.42
CA GLY A 414 12.96 5.28 -0.76
C GLY A 414 12.49 6.60 -1.37
N GLU A 415 11.29 7.03 -0.99
CA GLU A 415 10.76 8.35 -1.38
C GLU A 415 11.46 9.45 -0.58
N VAL A 416 11.69 10.60 -1.22
CA VAL A 416 12.18 11.82 -0.55
C VAL A 416 11.18 12.95 -0.72
N TYR A 417 10.72 13.51 0.38
CA TYR A 417 9.89 14.71 0.42
C TYR A 417 10.78 15.95 0.38
N LEU A 418 10.55 16.81 -0.61
CA LEU A 418 11.45 17.92 -0.93
C LEU A 418 10.79 19.24 -0.56
N HIS A 419 11.45 19.99 0.31
CA HIS A 419 11.05 21.35 0.67
C HIS A 419 12.14 22.34 0.31
N ARG A 420 11.76 23.54 -0.11
CA ARG A 420 12.66 24.65 -0.40
C ARG A 420 12.12 25.91 0.26
N ASP A 421 12.94 26.55 1.08
CA ASP A 421 12.65 27.83 1.76
C ASP A 421 11.30 27.83 2.49
N GLY A 422 10.99 26.72 3.16
CA GLY A 422 9.75 26.51 3.93
C GLY A 422 8.57 25.98 3.12
N ALA A 423 8.61 26.02 1.79
CA ALA A 423 7.54 25.51 0.93
C ALA A 423 7.78 24.03 0.55
N TYR A 424 6.70 23.25 0.45
CA TYR A 424 6.75 21.90 -0.12
C TYR A 424 6.80 21.97 -1.64
N ILE A 425 7.79 21.32 -2.26
CA ILE A 425 8.05 21.38 -3.70
C ILE A 425 7.58 20.11 -4.42
N GLY A 426 7.64 18.96 -3.74
CA GLY A 426 7.18 17.69 -4.30
C GLY A 426 7.89 16.48 -3.73
N LYS A 427 7.85 15.38 -4.47
CA LYS A 427 8.51 14.11 -4.14
C LYS A 427 9.59 13.79 -5.16
N GLY A 428 10.71 13.28 -4.67
CA GLY A 428 11.73 12.59 -5.45
C GLY A 428 11.87 11.14 -5.02
N ARG A 429 12.86 10.45 -5.58
CA ARG A 429 13.21 9.08 -5.20
C ARG A 429 14.72 8.98 -5.03
N LEU A 430 15.14 8.34 -3.95
CA LEU A 430 16.52 7.93 -3.74
C LEU A 430 16.70 6.49 -4.19
N GLY A 431 17.82 6.22 -4.85
CA GLY A 431 18.35 4.87 -5.05
C GLY A 431 19.05 4.37 -3.78
N GLN A 432 19.75 3.25 -3.90
CA GLN A 432 20.69 2.85 -2.86
C GLN A 432 21.96 3.70 -2.99
N ILE A 433 22.40 4.31 -1.90
CA ILE A 433 23.58 5.19 -1.89
C ILE A 433 24.52 4.70 -0.79
N ALA A 434 25.74 4.34 -1.15
CA ALA A 434 26.73 3.84 -0.21
C ALA A 434 27.36 5.02 0.59
N PRO A 435 27.94 4.75 1.78
CA PRO A 435 28.75 5.75 2.47
C PRO A 435 29.86 6.29 1.56
N GLY A 436 30.00 7.61 1.51
CA GLY A 436 30.92 8.36 0.65
C GLY A 436 30.36 8.74 -0.73
N ASP A 437 29.28 8.11 -1.19
CA ASP A 437 28.70 8.41 -2.50
C ASP A 437 27.96 9.76 -2.51
N LYS A 438 27.89 10.35 -3.70
CA LYS A 438 27.21 11.62 -3.95
C LYS A 438 25.70 11.42 -4.08
N VAL A 439 24.94 12.27 -3.39
CA VAL A 439 23.48 12.41 -3.51
C VAL A 439 23.17 13.64 -4.35
N GLU A 440 22.20 13.54 -5.25
CA GLU A 440 21.72 14.66 -6.06
C GLU A 440 20.18 14.73 -5.98
N LEU A 441 19.65 15.89 -5.59
CA LEU A 441 18.22 16.11 -5.36
C LEU A 441 17.73 17.39 -6.06
N GLY A 442 16.67 17.26 -6.87
CA GLY A 442 16.05 18.40 -7.55
C GLY A 442 15.03 19.13 -6.69
N PHE A 443 15.28 20.40 -6.37
CA PHE A 443 14.42 21.27 -5.56
C PHE A 443 13.49 22.16 -6.41
N GLY A 444 12.97 21.61 -7.50
CA GLY A 444 11.96 22.24 -8.36
C GLY A 444 12.51 23.27 -9.35
N ALA A 445 11.59 23.82 -10.15
CA ALA A 445 11.93 24.80 -11.18
C ALA A 445 12.57 26.06 -10.58
N ASP A 446 13.47 26.66 -11.35
CA ASP A 446 14.11 27.94 -11.08
C ASP A 446 13.71 28.95 -12.15
N ASP A 447 12.62 29.67 -11.90
CA ASP A 447 12.05 30.63 -12.84
C ASP A 447 12.94 31.86 -13.09
N ARG A 448 13.98 32.08 -12.26
CA ARG A 448 14.98 33.14 -12.47
C ARG A 448 16.00 32.76 -13.53
N ILE A 449 16.02 31.52 -14.01
CA ILE A 449 16.87 31.11 -15.12
C ILE A 449 15.98 30.92 -16.34
N LYS A 450 16.13 31.82 -17.31
CA LYS A 450 15.40 31.75 -18.57
C LYS A 450 16.21 30.94 -19.57
N VAL A 451 15.60 29.87 -20.06
CA VAL A 451 16.17 28.98 -21.06
C VAL A 451 15.34 29.14 -22.33
N THR A 452 16.00 29.23 -23.48
CA THR A 452 15.33 29.23 -24.78
C THR A 452 16.12 28.36 -25.75
N ARG A 453 15.44 27.43 -26.43
CA ARG A 453 16.08 26.55 -27.41
C ARG A 453 15.39 26.69 -28.77
N VAL A 454 16.13 27.15 -29.77
CA VAL A 454 15.60 27.33 -31.13
C VAL A 454 16.35 26.50 -32.16
N PRO A 455 15.65 25.85 -33.11
CA PRO A 455 16.30 25.32 -34.30
C PRO A 455 16.78 26.50 -35.16
N VAL A 456 18.06 26.51 -35.50
CA VAL A 456 18.67 27.57 -36.31
C VAL A 456 18.69 27.17 -37.78
N ARG A 457 18.98 25.90 -38.06
CA ARG A 457 19.15 25.43 -39.43
C ARG A 457 18.92 23.92 -39.53
N ARG A 458 18.22 23.52 -40.60
CA ARG A 458 18.16 22.14 -41.08
C ARG A 458 18.50 22.16 -42.57
N ARG A 459 19.46 21.35 -42.99
CA ARG A 459 19.79 21.15 -44.41
C ARG A 459 19.89 19.67 -44.70
N GLU A 460 19.01 19.21 -45.58
CA GLU A 460 19.07 17.89 -46.15
C GLU A 460 19.55 18.05 -47.59
N ASN A 461 20.65 17.36 -47.93
CA ASN A 461 21.07 17.25 -49.31
C ASN A 461 20.72 15.84 -49.77
N ASP A 462 19.69 15.75 -50.61
CA ASP A 462 19.42 14.55 -51.37
C ASP A 462 20.24 14.58 -52.65
N SER A 463 20.89 13.47 -52.92
CA SER A 463 21.83 13.36 -54.01
C SER A 463 21.26 12.33 -54.96
N GLY A 464 20.57 12.79 -56.01
CA GLY A 464 19.70 12.00 -56.90
C GLY A 464 20.38 10.98 -57.82
N TRP A 465 21.55 10.46 -57.46
CA TRP A 465 22.26 9.39 -58.20
C TRP A 465 22.33 8.11 -57.36
N LEU A 466 22.19 6.94 -58.01
CA LEU A 466 22.35 5.64 -57.34
C LEU A 466 23.77 5.53 -56.75
N GLY A 467 23.85 5.30 -55.43
CA GLY A 467 25.13 5.17 -54.69
C GLY A 467 25.57 6.43 -53.95
N ALA A 468 24.77 7.50 -53.96
CA ALA A 468 25.12 8.73 -53.27
C ALA A 468 25.11 8.64 -51.74
N THR A 469 25.94 9.45 -51.08
CA THR A 469 25.80 9.72 -49.64
C THR A 469 24.78 10.83 -49.42
N ARG A 470 23.76 10.57 -48.61
CA ARG A 470 22.84 11.60 -48.11
C ARG A 470 23.41 12.26 -46.86
N THR A 471 23.12 13.54 -46.69
CA THR A 471 23.54 14.29 -45.49
C THR A 471 22.37 15.04 -44.87
N ASP A 472 22.16 14.85 -43.56
CA ASP A 472 21.25 15.66 -42.73
C ASP A 472 22.09 16.50 -41.75
N GLN A 473 22.08 17.81 -41.93
CA GLN A 473 22.74 18.76 -41.05
C GLN A 473 21.69 19.51 -40.21
N ARG A 474 21.88 19.49 -38.88
CA ARG A 474 21.01 20.17 -37.92
C ARG A 474 21.82 21.08 -37.03
N GLU A 475 21.24 22.25 -36.74
CA GLU A 475 21.84 23.26 -35.88
C GLU A 475 20.79 23.83 -34.93
N PHE A 476 21.16 23.91 -33.66
CA PHE A 476 20.34 24.42 -32.57
C PHE A 476 21.11 25.46 -31.78
N LYS A 477 20.38 26.46 -31.30
CA LYS A 477 20.90 27.50 -30.41
C LYS A 477 20.10 27.49 -29.13
N THR A 478 20.82 27.29 -28.03
CA THR A 478 20.29 27.36 -26.67
C THR A 478 20.85 28.61 -26.00
N VAL A 479 19.97 29.47 -25.51
CA VAL A 479 20.34 30.67 -24.75
C VAL A 479 19.87 30.49 -23.32
N VAL A 480 20.78 30.67 -22.36
CA VAL A 480 20.46 30.63 -20.93
C VAL A 480 20.81 31.97 -20.31
N LYS A 481 19.85 32.58 -19.61
CA LYS A 481 20.01 33.87 -18.92
C LYS A 481 19.69 33.73 -17.44
N SER A 482 20.56 34.26 -16.59
CA SER A 482 20.35 34.33 -15.14
C SER A 482 19.73 35.67 -14.76
N LEU A 483 18.65 35.62 -13.96
CA LEU A 483 18.04 36.77 -13.28
C LEU A 483 18.32 36.74 -11.76
N HIS A 484 19.23 35.88 -11.32
CA HIS A 484 19.68 35.85 -9.94
C HIS A 484 20.58 37.04 -9.62
N ALA A 485 20.58 37.45 -8.35
CA ALA A 485 21.47 38.49 -7.84
C ALA A 485 22.89 37.96 -7.53
N GLN A 486 23.09 36.64 -7.61
CA GLN A 486 24.36 35.95 -7.34
C GLN A 486 24.76 35.07 -8.53
N THR A 487 26.04 34.70 -8.58
CA THR A 487 26.55 33.75 -9.57
C THR A 487 25.89 32.38 -9.39
N VAL A 488 25.48 31.76 -10.50
CA VAL A 488 24.83 30.44 -10.50
C VAL A 488 25.66 29.47 -11.34
N LYS A 489 25.97 28.29 -10.78
CA LYS A 489 26.49 27.14 -11.53
C LYS A 489 25.37 26.52 -12.34
N LEU A 490 25.55 26.36 -13.64
CA LEU A 490 24.54 25.83 -14.54
C LEU A 490 25.11 24.69 -15.39
N ILE A 491 24.32 23.64 -15.55
CA ILE A 491 24.62 22.45 -16.36
C ILE A 491 23.49 22.28 -17.37
N VAL A 492 23.81 22.43 -18.66
CA VAL A 492 22.90 22.14 -19.77
C VAL A 492 23.23 20.77 -20.34
N THR A 493 22.24 19.91 -20.52
CA THR A 493 22.40 18.63 -21.22
C THR A 493 21.59 18.62 -22.51
N GLU A 494 22.20 18.14 -23.60
CA GLU A 494 21.53 17.94 -24.89
C GLU A 494 21.94 16.60 -25.52
N ARG A 495 21.10 16.08 -26.42
CA ARG A 495 21.42 14.88 -27.18
C ARG A 495 22.29 15.22 -28.37
N VAL A 496 23.36 14.45 -28.52
CA VAL A 496 24.19 14.38 -29.72
C VAL A 496 24.00 12.99 -30.30
N PRO A 497 23.39 12.83 -31.49
CA PRO A 497 23.14 11.52 -32.06
C PRO A 497 24.42 10.68 -32.16
N PHE A 498 24.27 9.37 -32.05
CA PHE A 498 25.34 8.41 -32.31
C PHE A 498 24.79 7.25 -33.15
N SER A 499 25.68 6.51 -33.79
CA SER A 499 25.32 5.26 -34.46
C SER A 499 26.27 4.13 -34.05
N GLU A 500 25.73 2.93 -34.03
CA GLU A 500 26.47 1.67 -33.92
C GLU A 500 26.68 1.03 -35.30
N ASN A 501 25.96 1.52 -36.31
CA ASN A 501 26.13 1.08 -37.68
C ASN A 501 27.26 1.89 -38.34
N SER A 502 28.32 1.20 -38.77
CA SER A 502 29.47 1.81 -39.43
C SER A 502 29.12 2.54 -40.73
N ALA A 503 27.98 2.23 -41.36
CA ALA A 503 27.50 2.94 -42.55
C ALA A 503 26.92 4.34 -42.25
N ILE A 504 26.66 4.68 -40.97
CA ILE A 504 26.11 5.97 -40.55
C ILE A 504 27.19 6.73 -39.77
N THR A 505 27.65 7.86 -40.31
CA THR A 505 28.64 8.71 -39.64
C THR A 505 27.96 9.92 -39.04
N VAL A 506 28.20 10.19 -37.75
CA VAL A 506 27.75 11.43 -37.08
C VAL A 506 28.96 12.31 -36.78
N GLU A 507 28.96 13.51 -37.33
CA GLU A 507 30.03 14.50 -37.18
C GLU A 507 29.51 15.71 -36.40
N LEU A 508 30.17 16.07 -35.29
CA LEU A 508 29.95 17.35 -34.63
C LEU A 508 30.67 18.45 -35.44
N LEU A 509 29.95 19.49 -35.82
CA LEU A 509 30.47 20.56 -36.67
C LEU A 509 31.21 21.62 -35.84
N SER A 510 32.19 22.28 -36.44
CA SER A 510 33.14 23.19 -35.78
C SER A 510 32.50 24.43 -35.15
N GLN A 511 31.31 24.83 -35.60
CA GLN A 511 30.55 25.93 -34.99
C GLN A 511 29.83 25.54 -33.68
N SER A 512 29.87 24.27 -33.30
CA SER A 512 29.32 23.82 -32.02
C SER A 512 30.15 24.35 -30.86
N THR A 513 29.50 24.77 -29.79
CA THR A 513 30.14 25.01 -28.52
C THR A 513 30.69 23.67 -27.99
N PRO A 514 32.00 23.53 -27.72
CA PRO A 514 32.54 22.28 -27.19
C PRO A 514 31.88 21.92 -25.85
N PRO A 515 31.41 20.66 -25.66
CA PRO A 515 30.86 20.22 -24.38
C PRO A 515 31.96 20.10 -23.33
N THR A 516 31.62 20.40 -22.08
CA THR A 516 32.51 20.13 -20.94
C THR A 516 32.59 18.63 -20.65
N GLU A 517 31.53 17.89 -20.95
CA GLU A 517 31.49 16.42 -20.86
C GLU A 517 30.82 15.85 -22.11
N LYS A 518 31.56 15.03 -22.87
CA LYS A 518 31.07 14.47 -24.14
C LYS A 518 30.04 13.36 -23.95
N GLN A 519 30.14 12.61 -22.85
CA GLN A 519 29.27 11.50 -22.51
C GLN A 519 28.92 11.58 -21.03
N VAL A 520 27.67 11.94 -20.73
CA VAL A 520 27.19 12.09 -19.34
C VAL A 520 26.97 10.71 -18.72
N GLY A 521 27.86 10.32 -17.80
CA GLY A 521 27.90 8.97 -17.25
C GLY A 521 28.01 7.90 -18.34
N ASP A 522 27.24 6.81 -18.23
CA ASP A 522 27.23 5.72 -19.23
C ASP A 522 26.22 5.94 -20.37
N LYS A 523 25.77 7.19 -20.59
CA LYS A 523 24.76 7.52 -21.60
C LYS A 523 25.42 8.05 -22.87
N ARG A 524 25.76 7.13 -23.79
CA ARG A 524 26.26 7.48 -25.12
C ARG A 524 25.26 8.40 -25.85
N GLY A 525 25.77 9.47 -26.45
CA GLY A 525 24.96 10.46 -27.16
C GLY A 525 24.29 11.52 -26.28
N VAL A 526 24.67 11.64 -25.00
CA VAL A 526 24.26 12.73 -24.13
C VAL A 526 25.50 13.53 -23.73
N SER A 527 25.51 14.83 -24.03
CA SER A 527 26.62 15.73 -23.71
C SER A 527 26.19 16.83 -22.74
N ALA A 528 27.11 17.32 -21.92
CA ALA A 528 26.87 18.41 -20.98
C ALA A 528 27.78 19.62 -21.21
N TRP A 529 27.23 20.80 -20.91
CA TRP A 529 27.93 22.08 -20.84
C TRP A 529 27.73 22.68 -19.45
N SER A 530 28.80 22.67 -18.65
CA SER A 530 28.85 23.20 -17.30
C SER A 530 29.55 24.56 -17.28
N PHE A 531 28.95 25.56 -16.64
CA PHE A 531 29.52 26.91 -16.55
C PHE A 531 28.89 27.73 -15.44
N GLU A 532 29.56 28.81 -15.05
CA GLU A 532 29.03 29.80 -14.12
C GLU A 532 28.42 30.98 -14.88
N LEU A 533 27.25 31.44 -14.43
CA LEU A 533 26.60 32.65 -14.90
C LEU A 533 26.60 33.70 -13.80
N ALA A 534 27.31 34.80 -14.03
CA ALA A 534 27.24 35.99 -13.17
C ALA A 534 25.82 36.59 -13.14
N PRO A 535 25.50 37.44 -12.15
CA PRO A 535 24.20 38.11 -12.05
C PRO A 535 23.82 38.84 -13.35
N GLY A 536 22.62 38.59 -13.86
CA GLY A 536 22.11 39.20 -15.10
C GLY A 536 22.76 38.71 -16.40
N ALA A 537 23.78 37.85 -16.33
CA ALA A 537 24.52 37.38 -17.51
C ALA A 537 23.72 36.35 -18.32
N GLN A 538 24.09 36.19 -19.58
CA GLN A 538 23.56 35.17 -20.48
C GLN A 538 24.68 34.42 -21.19
N LYS A 539 24.44 33.17 -21.55
CA LYS A 539 25.34 32.35 -22.36
C LYS A 539 24.59 31.68 -23.50
N GLU A 540 25.26 31.62 -24.65
CA GLU A 540 24.80 30.92 -25.84
C GLU A 540 25.57 29.60 -25.99
N ILE A 541 24.83 28.52 -26.25
CA ILE A 541 25.35 27.20 -26.60
C ILE A 541 24.85 26.88 -28.00
N ARG A 542 25.76 26.57 -28.92
CA ARG A 542 25.44 26.08 -30.26
C ARG A 542 25.69 24.59 -30.33
N LEU A 543 24.72 23.84 -30.85
CA LEU A 543 24.88 22.43 -31.15
C LEU A 543 24.59 22.22 -32.64
N ALA A 544 25.64 21.88 -33.40
CA ALA A 544 25.55 21.63 -34.83
C ALA A 544 26.17 20.28 -35.18
N TYR A 545 25.41 19.40 -35.80
CA TYR A 545 25.91 18.10 -36.25
C TYR A 545 25.47 17.77 -37.67
N ARG A 546 26.21 16.85 -38.30
CA ARG A 546 25.91 16.30 -39.60
C ARG A 546 25.88 14.78 -39.51
N VAL A 547 24.78 14.20 -40.00
CA VAL A 547 24.63 12.77 -40.19
C VAL A 547 24.85 12.46 -41.67
N LYS A 548 25.74 11.52 -41.97
CA LYS A 548 26.00 10.99 -43.32
C LYS A 548 25.58 9.53 -43.39
N TYR A 549 24.83 9.14 -44.42
CA TYR A 549 24.31 7.78 -44.56
C TYR A 549 24.10 7.40 -46.04
N PRO A 550 24.00 6.10 -46.37
CA PRO A 550 23.76 5.64 -47.74
C PRO A 550 22.43 6.14 -48.30
N GLY A 551 22.44 6.64 -49.54
CA GLY A 551 21.28 7.26 -50.18
C GLY A 551 20.16 6.30 -50.55
N ASP A 552 20.46 4.99 -50.63
CA ASP A 552 19.51 3.90 -50.84
C ASP A 552 18.78 3.47 -49.55
N ARG A 553 19.05 4.12 -48.41
CA ARG A 553 18.47 3.80 -47.11
C ARG A 553 17.90 5.04 -46.44
N GLU A 554 16.83 4.82 -45.67
CA GLU A 554 16.29 5.84 -44.77
C GLU A 554 16.87 5.69 -43.36
N VAL A 555 17.02 6.81 -42.66
CA VAL A 555 17.49 6.84 -41.28
C VAL A 555 16.39 7.39 -40.38
N ILE A 556 16.08 6.65 -39.32
CA ILE A 556 15.20 7.09 -38.24
C ILE A 556 16.03 7.51 -37.03
N PHE A 557 15.58 8.55 -36.34
CA PHE A 557 16.15 8.96 -35.06
C PHE A 557 15.32 8.33 -33.96
N ASP A 558 15.68 7.10 -33.58
CA ASP A 558 15.00 6.39 -32.50
C ASP A 558 15.54 6.81 -31.13
N GLN A 559 14.63 6.96 -30.18
CA GLN A 559 14.97 7.13 -28.77
C GLN A 559 15.03 5.73 -28.17
N THR A 560 16.24 5.17 -28.03
CA THR A 560 16.41 3.90 -27.31
C THR A 560 15.81 4.03 -25.92
N ARG A 561 14.62 3.45 -25.70
CA ARG A 561 14.06 3.27 -24.36
C ARG A 561 14.87 2.15 -23.71
N ARG A 562 15.85 2.51 -22.88
CA ARG A 562 16.41 1.57 -21.91
C ARG A 562 15.62 1.62 -20.63
#